data_AF-A0A7T4A2C9-F1
#
_entry.id   AF-A0A7T4A2C9-F1
#
_cell.length_a   1.000
_cell.length_b   1.000
_cell.length_c   1.000
_cell.angle_alpha   90.00
_cell.angle_beta   90.00
_cell.angle_gamma   90.00
#
_symmetry.space_group_name_H-M   'P 1'
#
loop_
_entity.id
_entity.type
_entity.pdbx_description
1 polymer ?
#
loop_
_entity_poly.entity_id
_entity_poly.type
_entity_poly.pdbx_seq_one_letter_code
_entity_poly.pdbx_strand_id
1 'polypeptide(L)'
;MAATTAMLVTLGFVERVTVRDEDDPSLVLHAEYALGETGGVMIGSVRHDGSALDSVGGAAIYVVVPTEREVDRLYREIRELGHAIVRPVATQSYGGREFAFRDHDGNSWGVGSYRGV
;
A
#
# COMPACT_ATOMS: atom_id res chain seq x y z
N MET A 1 -9.81 -7.21 -2.00
CA MET A 1 -9.89 -6.35 -0.80
C MET A 1 -9.12 -6.87 0.41
N ALA A 2 -9.39 -8.07 0.94
CA ALA A 2 -8.72 -8.54 2.18
C ALA A 2 -7.18 -8.52 2.12
N ALA A 3 -6.59 -8.91 0.98
CA ALA A 3 -5.13 -8.85 0.80
C ALA A 3 -4.62 -7.40 0.78
N THR A 4 -5.32 -6.50 0.09
CA THR A 4 -5.01 -5.06 0.03
C THR A 4 -5.07 -4.41 1.42
N THR A 5 -6.11 -4.69 2.20
CA THR A 5 -6.25 -4.08 3.54
C THR A 5 -5.24 -4.66 4.54
N ALA A 6 -4.94 -5.95 4.47
CA ALA A 6 -3.87 -6.56 5.27
C ALA A 6 -2.50 -5.93 4.97
N MET A 7 -2.18 -5.73 3.68
CA MET A 7 -0.98 -5.04 3.25
C MET A 7 -0.90 -3.61 3.81
N LEU A 8 -1.98 -2.83 3.70
CA LEU A 8 -2.02 -1.46 4.23
C LEU A 8 -1.77 -1.43 5.75
N VAL A 9 -2.43 -2.30 6.51
CA VAL A 9 -2.23 -2.41 7.96
C VAL A 9 -0.78 -2.80 8.29
N THR A 10 -0.19 -3.76 7.56
CA THR A 10 1.22 -4.14 7.71
C THR A 10 2.15 -2.95 7.48
N LEU A 11 1.89 -2.13 6.46
CA LEU A 11 2.64 -0.91 6.15
C LEU A 11 2.45 0.22 7.17
N GLY A 12 1.60 0.02 8.19
CA GLY A 12 1.36 0.99 9.27
C GLY A 12 0.18 1.93 9.00
N PHE A 13 -0.62 1.68 7.98
CA PHE A 13 -1.86 2.43 7.79
C PHE A 13 -2.93 1.97 8.78
N VAL A 14 -3.79 2.91 9.20
CA VAL A 14 -4.89 2.67 10.12
C VAL A 14 -6.21 2.98 9.42
N GLU A 15 -7.13 2.01 9.44
CA GLU A 15 -8.49 2.20 8.91
C GLU A 15 -9.20 3.34 9.63
N ARG A 16 -9.80 4.26 8.88
CA ARG A 16 -10.61 5.37 9.40
C ARG A 16 -12.07 5.18 9.11
N VAL A 17 -12.40 4.87 7.86
CA VAL A 17 -13.77 4.61 7.43
C VAL A 17 -13.75 3.53 6.37
N THR A 18 -14.76 2.67 6.41
CA THR A 18 -15.08 1.73 5.33
C THR A 18 -16.58 1.75 5.10
N VAL A 19 -16.97 2.18 3.91
CA VAL A 19 -18.34 2.14 3.39
C VAL A 19 -18.45 0.97 2.43
N ARG A 20 -19.41 0.10 2.67
CA ARG A 20 -19.72 -1.07 1.83
C ARG A 20 -21.02 -0.85 1.09
N ASP A 21 -21.19 -1.57 0.01
CA ASP A 21 -22.47 -1.61 -0.70
C ASP A 21 -23.52 -2.27 0.19
N GLU A 22 -24.75 -1.74 0.17
CA GLU A 22 -25.84 -2.22 1.01
C GLU A 22 -26.38 -3.57 0.52
N ASP A 23 -26.38 -3.78 -0.80
CA ASP A 23 -26.89 -4.99 -1.44
C ASP A 23 -25.79 -6.07 -1.56
N ASP A 24 -24.53 -5.67 -1.69
CA ASP A 24 -23.37 -6.58 -1.67
C ASP A 24 -22.25 -6.12 -0.70
N PRO A 25 -22.27 -6.54 0.57
CA PRO A 25 -21.25 -6.17 1.56
C PRO A 25 -19.82 -6.63 1.25
N SER A 26 -19.61 -7.47 0.22
CA SER A 26 -18.26 -7.82 -0.23
C SER A 26 -17.61 -6.67 -1.00
N LEU A 27 -18.41 -5.76 -1.57
CA LEU A 27 -17.97 -4.57 -2.28
C LEU A 27 -17.70 -3.44 -1.31
N VAL A 28 -16.49 -2.89 -1.41
CA VAL A 28 -16.09 -1.67 -0.69
C VAL A 28 -16.35 -0.49 -1.61
N LEU A 29 -17.36 0.33 -1.32
CA LEU A 29 -17.64 1.54 -2.08
C LEU A 29 -16.60 2.61 -1.80
N HIS A 30 -16.09 2.71 -0.56
CA HIS A 30 -15.08 3.67 -0.18
C HIS A 30 -14.39 3.23 1.10
N ALA A 31 -13.06 3.23 1.15
CA ALA A 31 -12.33 3.08 2.39
C ALA A 31 -11.16 4.05 2.47
N GLU A 32 -10.95 4.61 3.67
CA GLU A 32 -9.86 5.51 3.97
C GLU A 32 -8.92 4.88 4.98
N TYR A 33 -7.64 4.87 4.62
CA TYR A 33 -6.56 4.36 5.45
C TYR A 33 -5.57 5.50 5.69
N ALA A 34 -5.41 5.91 6.94
CA ALA A 34 -4.53 7.00 7.33
C ALA A 34 -3.11 6.49 7.64
N LEU A 35 -2.10 7.28 7.30
CA LEU A 35 -0.70 7.06 7.66
C LEU A 35 -0.15 8.30 8.37
N GLY A 36 0.07 8.19 9.68
CA GLY A 36 0.43 9.33 10.51
C GLY A 36 -0.70 10.37 10.62
N GLU A 37 -0.33 11.64 10.66
CA GLU A 37 -1.29 12.76 10.85
C GLU A 37 -1.87 13.28 9.52
N THR A 38 -1.12 13.19 8.42
CA THR A 38 -1.45 13.88 7.16
C THR A 38 -1.43 12.98 5.93
N GLY A 39 -0.88 11.77 6.03
CA GLY A 39 -0.84 10.81 4.93
C GLY A 39 -2.07 9.91 4.92
N GLY A 40 -2.38 9.35 3.75
CA GLY A 40 -3.40 8.33 3.63
C GLY A 40 -3.61 7.88 2.20
N VAL A 41 -4.37 6.80 2.05
CA VAL A 41 -4.84 6.29 0.76
C VAL A 41 -6.34 6.05 0.83
N MET A 42 -7.01 6.27 -0.30
CA MET A 42 -8.41 5.94 -0.51
C MET A 42 -8.48 4.80 -1.51
N ILE A 43 -9.23 3.76 -1.17
CA ILE A 43 -9.40 2.58 -2.01
C ILE A 43 -10.87 2.22 -2.12
N GLY A 44 -11.23 1.54 -3.20
CA GLY A 44 -12.57 1.04 -3.44
C GLY A 44 -12.54 -0.15 -4.40
N SER A 45 -13.65 -0.87 -4.46
CA SER A 45 -13.88 -1.90 -5.45
C SER A 45 -14.13 -1.25 -6.81
N VAL A 46 -13.72 -1.95 -7.88
CA VAL A 46 -14.01 -1.53 -9.27
C VAL A 46 -15.52 -1.47 -9.47
N ARG A 47 -16.00 -0.42 -10.15
CA ARG A 47 -17.44 -0.17 -10.32
C ARG A 47 -17.95 -0.45 -11.73
N HIS A 48 -17.05 -0.51 -12.72
CA HIS A 48 -17.38 -0.71 -14.14
C HIS A 48 -18.35 0.36 -14.69
N ASP A 49 -18.25 1.59 -14.18
CA ASP A 49 -19.04 2.76 -14.54
C ASP A 49 -18.34 3.70 -15.56
N GLY A 50 -17.13 3.35 -15.98
CA GLY A 50 -16.30 4.13 -16.91
C GLY A 50 -15.60 5.33 -16.27
N SER A 51 -15.66 5.48 -14.94
CA SER A 51 -14.99 6.55 -14.22
C SER A 51 -13.47 6.36 -14.18
N ALA A 52 -12.75 7.42 -13.80
CA ALA A 52 -11.29 7.33 -13.58
C ALA A 52 -10.91 6.33 -12.46
N LEU A 53 -11.86 5.92 -11.61
CA LEU A 53 -11.66 4.98 -10.52
C LEU A 53 -11.83 3.51 -10.94
N ASP A 54 -12.17 3.25 -12.20
CA ASP A 54 -12.29 1.88 -12.73
C ASP A 54 -10.97 1.26 -13.18
N SER A 55 -9.88 2.04 -13.19
CA SER A 55 -8.56 1.52 -13.53
C SER A 55 -7.97 0.72 -12.37
N VAL A 56 -7.59 -0.53 -12.65
CA VAL A 56 -6.91 -1.41 -11.68
C VAL A 56 -5.43 -1.46 -11.98
N GLY A 57 -4.61 -1.29 -10.95
CA GLY A 57 -3.16 -1.31 -11.07
C GLY A 57 -2.58 -0.02 -11.67
N GLY A 58 -1.25 -0.01 -11.82
CA GLY A 58 -0.55 1.11 -12.46
C GLY A 58 -0.29 2.32 -11.56
N ALA A 59 -0.86 2.38 -10.35
CA ALA A 59 -0.46 3.39 -9.37
C ALA A 59 0.96 3.12 -8.85
N ALA A 60 1.65 4.18 -8.43
CA ALA A 60 2.94 4.11 -7.77
C ALA A 60 2.88 4.86 -6.43
N ILE A 61 3.16 4.17 -5.34
CA ILE A 61 3.11 4.71 -3.98
C ILE A 61 4.47 4.50 -3.32
N TYR A 62 4.97 5.49 -2.60
CA TYR A 62 6.18 5.37 -1.78
C TYR A 62 5.86 5.67 -0.31
N VAL A 63 6.13 4.70 0.55
CA VAL A 63 5.85 4.78 1.99
C VAL A 63 7.15 5.03 2.74
N VAL A 64 7.21 6.15 3.44
CA VAL A 64 8.35 6.50 4.28
C VAL A 64 8.17 5.90 5.67
N VAL A 65 9.18 5.17 6.13
CA VAL A 65 9.22 4.59 7.49
C VAL A 65 10.34 5.20 8.32
N PRO A 66 10.21 5.25 9.67
CA PRO A 66 11.09 6.05 10.51
C PRO A 66 12.52 5.51 10.61
N THR A 67 12.75 4.21 10.38
CA THR A 67 14.07 3.58 10.57
C THR A 67 14.35 2.53 9.51
N GLU A 68 15.63 2.28 9.21
CA GLU A 68 16.04 1.21 8.28
C GLU A 68 15.68 -0.19 8.81
N ARG A 69 15.66 -0.38 10.14
CA ARG A 69 15.19 -1.62 10.76
C ARG A 69 13.73 -1.90 10.42
N GLU A 70 12.91 -0.85 10.35
CA GLU A 70 11.50 -0.95 9.97
C GLU A 70 11.36 -1.39 8.51
N VAL A 71 12.24 -0.90 7.63
CA VAL A 71 12.29 -1.35 6.22
C VAL A 71 12.56 -2.85 6.14
N ASP A 72 13.54 -3.36 6.89
CA ASP A 72 13.86 -4.79 6.90
C ASP A 72 12.75 -5.67 7.52
N ARG A 73 12.03 -5.14 8.52
CA ARG A 73 10.84 -5.79 9.08
C ARG A 73 9.76 -5.93 8.02
N LEU A 74 9.36 -4.81 7.40
CA LEU A 74 8.31 -4.79 6.38
C LEU A 74 8.67 -5.59 5.13
N TYR A 75 9.94 -5.62 4.73
CA TYR A 75 10.38 -6.47 3.62
C TYR A 75 10.06 -7.95 3.86
N ARG A 76 10.25 -8.45 5.08
CA ARG A 76 9.92 -9.84 5.43
C ARG A 76 8.42 -10.07 5.46
N GLU A 77 7.68 -9.19 6.15
CA GLU A 77 6.22 -9.34 6.31
C GLU A 77 5.48 -9.23 4.97
N ILE A 78 5.85 -8.28 4.10
CA ILE A 78 5.26 -8.14 2.76
C ILE A 78 5.53 -9.38 1.89
N ARG A 79 6.72 -10.00 2.03
CA ARG A 79 7.02 -11.26 1.36
C ARG A 79 6.17 -12.41 1.88
N GLU A 80 5.97 -12.48 3.20
CA GLU A 80 5.13 -13.51 3.84
C GLU A 80 3.66 -13.37 3.45
N LEU A 81 3.19 -12.14 3.20
CA LEU A 81 1.86 -11.87 2.62
C LEU A 81 1.73 -12.30 1.15
N GLY A 82 2.81 -12.72 0.49
CA GLY A 82 2.78 -13.25 -0.88
C GLY A 82 2.82 -12.19 -1.98
N HIS A 83 3.18 -10.95 -1.65
CA HIS A 83 3.36 -9.89 -2.66
C HIS A 83 4.64 -10.07 -3.48
N ALA A 84 4.60 -9.65 -4.74
CA ALA A 84 5.69 -9.84 -5.68
C ALA A 84 6.79 -8.80 -5.46
N ILE A 85 7.92 -9.19 -4.85
CA ILE A 85 9.09 -8.32 -4.72
C ILE A 85 9.69 -8.04 -6.10
N VAL A 86 9.66 -6.78 -6.53
CA VAL A 86 10.29 -6.33 -7.77
C VAL A 86 11.72 -5.82 -7.55
N ARG A 87 12.03 -5.34 -6.34
CA ARG A 87 13.39 -4.97 -5.94
C ARG A 87 13.66 -5.41 -4.50
N PRO A 88 14.63 -6.30 -4.26
CA PRO A 88 15.04 -6.71 -2.92
C PRO A 88 15.49 -5.51 -2.07
N VAL A 89 15.40 -5.67 -0.74
CA VAL A 89 15.82 -4.61 0.19
C VAL A 89 17.31 -4.31 0.06
N ALA A 90 17.64 -3.03 -0.11
CA ALA A 90 19.02 -2.56 -0.26
C ALA A 90 19.19 -1.12 0.24
N THR A 91 20.40 -0.81 0.69
CA THR A 91 20.83 0.57 0.98
C THR A 91 21.16 1.27 -0.33
N GLN A 92 20.70 2.51 -0.49
CA GLN A 92 20.85 3.29 -1.73
C GLN A 92 22.05 4.24 -1.67
N SER A 93 22.66 4.52 -2.82
CA SER A 93 23.81 5.44 -2.93
C SER A 93 23.45 6.90 -2.60
N TYR A 94 22.19 7.28 -2.77
CA TYR A 94 21.64 8.59 -2.40
C TYR A 94 21.10 8.62 -0.96
N GLY A 95 21.33 7.56 -0.18
CA GLY A 95 20.93 7.47 1.22
C GLY A 95 19.60 6.74 1.45
N GLY A 96 19.48 6.20 2.65
CA GLY A 96 18.34 5.38 3.06
C GLY A 96 18.42 3.93 2.61
N ARG A 97 17.46 3.15 3.11
CA ARG A 97 17.27 1.74 2.81
C ARG A 97 15.85 1.56 2.31
N GLU A 98 15.67 0.75 1.27
CA GLU A 98 14.36 0.57 0.66
C GLU A 98 14.22 -0.76 -0.08
N PHE A 99 12.98 -1.17 -0.32
CA PHE A 99 12.62 -2.25 -1.24
C PHE A 99 11.40 -1.82 -2.07
N ALA A 100 11.08 -2.60 -3.10
CA ALA A 100 9.87 -2.38 -3.88
C ALA A 100 9.17 -3.69 -4.22
N PHE A 101 7.84 -3.64 -4.29
CA PHE A 101 6.99 -4.77 -4.59
C PHE A 101 5.76 -4.35 -5.44
N ARG A 102 5.05 -5.34 -5.98
CA ARG A 102 3.72 -5.14 -6.56
C ARG A 102 2.66 -5.81 -5.70
N ASP A 103 1.55 -5.09 -5.51
CA ASP A 103 0.36 -5.68 -4.90
C ASP A 103 -0.38 -6.58 -5.91
N HIS A 104 -1.45 -7.24 -5.46
CA HIS A 104 -2.23 -8.15 -6.29
C HIS A 104 -3.04 -7.45 -7.39
N ASP A 105 -3.29 -6.16 -7.22
CA ASP A 105 -3.99 -5.32 -8.20
C ASP A 105 -3.01 -4.77 -9.25
N GLY A 106 -1.70 -4.95 -9.05
CA GLY A 106 -0.65 -4.52 -9.97
C GLY A 106 -0.13 -3.11 -9.73
N ASN A 107 -0.43 -2.48 -8.59
CA ASN A 107 0.18 -1.22 -8.19
C ASN A 107 1.61 -1.45 -7.70
N SER A 108 2.48 -0.48 -7.93
CA SER A 108 3.87 -0.48 -7.49
C SER A 108 4.00 0.22 -6.15
N TRP A 109 4.63 -0.45 -5.19
CA TRP A 109 4.86 0.06 -3.85
C TRP A 109 6.36 0.09 -3.57
N GLY A 110 6.87 1.26 -3.22
CA GLY A 110 8.18 1.43 -2.62
C GLY A 110 8.04 1.68 -1.12
N VAL A 111 8.95 1.11 -0.32
CA VAL A 111 8.98 1.33 1.13
C VAL A 111 10.41 1.61 1.51
N GLY A 112 10.66 2.73 2.21
CA GLY A 112 12.02 3.10 2.57
C GLY A 112 12.13 4.16 3.66
N SER A 113 13.36 4.36 4.14
CA SER A 113 13.67 5.35 5.18
C SER A 113 13.98 6.74 4.64
N TYR A 114 14.14 6.88 3.32
CA TYR A 114 14.44 8.15 2.67
C TYR A 114 13.18 9.03 2.61
N ARG A 115 13.22 10.25 3.17
CA ARG A 115 12.07 11.16 3.30
C ARG A 115 11.88 12.14 2.13
N GLY A 116 12.79 12.14 1.15
CA GLY A 116 12.98 13.31 0.29
C GLY A 116 13.75 14.42 1.02
N VAL A 117 14.38 15.31 0.26
CA VAL A 117 15.06 16.50 0.79
C VAL A 117 14.18 17.73 0.74
#